data_AF-A0A1R2B4B4-F1
#
_entry.id   AF-A0A1R2B4B4-F1
#
_cell.length_a   1.000
_cell.length_b   1.000
_cell.length_c   1.000
_cell.angle_alpha   90.00
_cell.angle_beta   90.00
_cell.angle_gamma   90.00
#
_symmetry.space_group_name_H-M   'P 1'
#
loop_
_entity.id
_entity.type
_entity.pdbx_description
1 polymer ?
#
loop_
_entity_poly.entity_id
_entity_poly.type
_entity_poly.pdbx_seq_one_letter_code
_entity_poly.pdbx_strand_id
1 'polypeptide(L)'
;MHMRRKIGIGDIAIQDKKAPGSLIFQKTSLIRPNEAKKNVLINFNGGGTGFIISKNKIFIGGKRKKLAIVLTAGHVVCNFVTLEPYEKYFSCMLEDGNKAEAYFIKSYMKNYPDEHKSIFTNGYYCLPGDMAILLLVVHGKAKIHTYRLAKKSTIISNSACTISGYPCIPNNFRYCIPQLEALTQVEIENEARNIFCNFNNRVYAEGKIENIDNGIIEVSCSTTNGMSGSPIILNRKVVGVYVGGPPIPSQRECIKIIQRLERKENPCEIFEDVRNLVLFDTFFTDNIFKDILKERSVENFELYGRAIAGGLLTEKEKKKSPKKVICHNHLNT
;
A
#
# COMPACT_ATOMS: atom_id res chain seq x y z
N MET A 1 19.70 -4.88 6.85
CA MET A 1 19.27 -5.96 5.93
C MET A 1 18.16 -5.38 5.07
N HIS A 2 18.37 -5.31 3.76
CA HIS A 2 17.61 -4.48 2.81
C HIS A 2 16.09 -4.70 2.86
N MET A 3 15.33 -3.61 2.99
CA MET A 3 13.90 -3.58 2.67
C MET A 3 13.70 -4.03 1.21
N ARG A 4 13.38 -5.32 1.04
CA ARG A 4 13.17 -6.01 -0.25
C ARG A 4 11.71 -6.37 -0.50
N ARG A 5 10.75 -5.80 0.23
CA ARG A 5 9.32 -6.03 -0.06
C ARG A 5 8.76 -4.90 -0.91
N LYS A 6 8.97 -5.02 -2.23
CA LYS A 6 8.15 -4.38 -3.27
C LYS A 6 6.77 -5.07 -3.34
N ILE A 7 6.09 -5.18 -2.21
CA ILE A 7 4.73 -5.71 -2.14
C ILE A 7 3.89 -4.51 -1.73
N GLY A 8 3.38 -3.78 -2.73
CA GLY A 8 2.36 -2.77 -2.50
C GLY A 8 1.12 -3.44 -1.94
N ILE A 9 0.45 -2.81 -0.98
CA ILE A 9 -0.89 -3.19 -0.57
C ILE A 9 -1.83 -2.48 -1.54
N GLY A 10 -2.40 -3.24 -2.47
CA GLY A 10 -3.57 -2.81 -3.24
C GLY A 10 -3.33 -1.78 -4.34
N ASP A 11 -2.75 -2.22 -5.45
CA ASP A 11 -3.10 -1.70 -6.79
C ASP A 11 -3.49 -2.91 -7.66
N ILE A 12 -4.65 -3.50 -7.35
CA ILE A 12 -5.18 -4.63 -8.12
C ILE A 12 -6.20 -4.08 -9.08
N ALA A 13 -5.86 -3.96 -10.35
CA ALA A 13 -6.90 -4.04 -11.37
C ALA A 13 -7.45 -5.47 -11.38
N ILE A 14 -8.73 -5.74 -11.63
CA ILE A 14 -9.30 -7.06 -11.97
C ILE A 14 -10.36 -6.80 -13.03
N GLN A 15 -10.53 -7.75 -13.95
CA GLN A 15 -11.36 -7.69 -15.16
C GLN A 15 -12.85 -7.40 -14.91
N ASP A 16 -13.39 -7.72 -13.74
CA ASP A 16 -14.83 -7.59 -13.49
C ASP A 16 -15.15 -6.23 -12.86
N LYS A 17 -16.07 -5.46 -13.47
CA LYS A 17 -16.69 -4.27 -12.84
C LYS A 17 -17.31 -4.59 -11.46
N LYS A 18 -17.52 -5.88 -11.16
CA LYS A 18 -18.05 -6.38 -9.90
C LYS A 18 -16.97 -6.91 -8.93
N ALA A 19 -15.70 -6.96 -9.32
CA ALA A 19 -14.63 -7.47 -8.46
C ALA A 19 -14.05 -6.36 -7.56
N PRO A 20 -13.95 -6.60 -6.23
CA PRO A 20 -13.16 -5.80 -5.30
C PRO A 20 -11.78 -5.44 -5.88
N GLY A 21 -11.52 -4.15 -6.09
CA GLY A 21 -10.24 -3.63 -6.58
C GLY A 21 -10.22 -3.14 -8.04
N SER A 22 -11.13 -3.58 -8.92
CA SER A 22 -11.05 -3.33 -10.37
C SER A 22 -10.76 -1.86 -10.77
N LEU A 23 -9.66 -1.62 -11.52
CA LEU A 23 -9.34 -0.31 -12.11
C LEU A 23 -9.74 -0.28 -13.60
N ILE A 24 -10.38 0.82 -14.02
CA ILE A 24 -10.61 1.13 -15.43
C ILE A 24 -9.37 1.87 -15.95
N PHE A 25 -8.69 1.32 -16.95
CA PHE A 25 -7.46 1.92 -17.45
C PHE A 25 -7.73 3.10 -18.37
N GLN A 26 -7.12 4.22 -18.02
CA GLN A 26 -6.93 5.38 -18.86
C GLN A 26 -5.43 5.57 -19.11
N LYS A 27 -5.03 5.96 -20.33
CA LYS A 27 -3.60 6.18 -20.64
C LYS A 27 -3.06 7.29 -19.74
N THR A 28 -1.88 7.10 -19.15
CA THR A 28 -1.19 8.19 -18.43
C THR A 28 -0.37 9.01 -19.42
N SER A 29 -0.07 10.25 -19.05
CA SER A 29 0.74 11.16 -19.86
C SER A 29 2.03 11.55 -19.13
N LEU A 30 3.12 11.67 -19.90
CA LEU A 30 4.34 12.29 -19.42
C LEU A 30 4.11 13.78 -19.20
N ILE A 31 4.71 14.29 -18.13
CA ILE A 31 4.71 15.71 -17.85
C ILE A 31 5.76 16.40 -18.70
N ARG A 32 5.32 17.38 -19.49
CA ARG A 32 6.24 18.33 -20.12
C ARG A 32 6.80 19.27 -19.05
N PRO A 33 8.14 19.44 -18.95
CA PRO A 33 8.79 20.20 -17.87
C PRO A 33 8.31 21.65 -17.65
N ASN A 34 7.64 22.24 -18.64
CA ASN A 34 7.21 23.63 -18.65
C ASN A 34 5.82 23.85 -18.04
N GLU A 35 5.01 22.80 -17.91
CA GLU A 35 3.60 22.91 -17.47
C GLU A 35 3.40 22.54 -15.99
N ALA A 36 4.38 21.87 -15.38
CA ALA A 36 4.28 21.41 -14.00
C ALA A 36 5.02 22.32 -13.01
N LYS A 37 4.41 22.50 -11.83
CA LYS A 37 5.15 22.94 -10.65
C LYS A 37 6.27 21.93 -10.38
N LYS A 38 7.50 22.43 -10.32
CA LYS A 38 8.70 21.65 -9.98
C LYS A 38 8.85 21.54 -8.47
N ASN A 39 9.56 20.49 -8.02
CA ASN A 39 9.79 20.12 -6.63
C ASN A 39 8.59 20.32 -5.70
N VAL A 40 7.44 19.83 -6.13
CA VAL A 40 6.22 19.73 -5.31
C VAL A 40 5.99 18.29 -4.83
N LEU A 41 6.58 17.32 -5.51
CA LEU A 41 6.60 15.91 -5.15
C LEU A 41 7.98 15.48 -4.63
N ILE A 42 7.97 14.40 -3.85
CA ILE A 42 9.14 13.60 -3.50
C ILE A 42 8.93 12.15 -3.91
N ASN A 43 10.02 11.48 -4.29
CA ASN A 43 10.06 10.05 -4.53
C ASN A 43 10.91 9.37 -3.44
N PHE A 44 10.36 8.34 -2.80
CA PHE A 44 11.08 7.59 -1.76
C PHE A 44 11.99 6.52 -2.37
N ASN A 45 13.19 6.36 -1.80
CA ASN A 45 14.07 5.26 -2.18
C ASN A 45 13.44 3.92 -1.73
N GLY A 46 12.90 3.15 -2.69
CA GLY A 46 12.16 1.91 -2.41
C GLY A 46 10.75 1.90 -2.99
N GLY A 47 10.28 3.05 -3.49
CA GLY A 47 8.95 3.23 -4.07
C GLY A 47 8.03 4.03 -3.14
N GLY A 48 7.09 4.73 -3.75
CA GLY A 48 6.14 5.61 -3.07
C GLY A 48 6.39 7.07 -3.42
N THR A 49 5.31 7.84 -3.35
CA THR A 49 5.30 9.27 -3.64
C THR A 49 4.86 10.05 -2.41
N GLY A 50 5.42 11.23 -2.19
CA GLY A 50 4.88 12.21 -1.24
C GLY A 50 4.73 13.57 -1.90
N PHE A 51 3.92 14.45 -1.33
CA PHE A 51 3.76 15.81 -1.84
C PHE A 51 3.78 16.87 -0.75
N ILE A 52 4.32 18.03 -1.11
CA ILE A 52 4.57 19.12 -0.18
C ILE A 52 3.34 20.02 -0.08
N ILE A 53 2.80 20.19 1.13
CA ILE A 53 1.62 21.03 1.39
C ILE A 53 1.98 22.36 2.06
N SER A 54 3.12 22.42 2.76
CA SER A 54 3.59 23.61 3.45
C SER A 54 5.11 23.66 3.42
N LYS A 55 5.67 24.86 3.46
CA LYS A 55 7.11 25.08 3.56
C LYS A 55 7.41 26.27 4.45
N ASN A 56 8.47 26.15 5.23
CA ASN A 56 9.00 27.25 6.03
C ASN A 56 10.53 27.26 5.95
N LYS A 57 11.15 28.40 6.27
CA LYS A 57 12.60 28.52 6.40
C LYS A 57 12.92 28.88 7.83
N ILE A 58 13.64 28.00 8.51
CA ILE A 58 14.07 28.22 9.90
C ILE A 58 15.60 28.30 9.97
N PHE A 59 16.12 28.89 11.04
CA PHE A 59 17.56 28.91 11.33
C PHE A 59 17.87 27.84 12.37
N ILE A 60 18.84 26.96 12.07
CA ILE A 60 19.38 25.97 13.01
C ILE A 60 20.91 26.13 13.02
N GLY A 61 21.49 26.48 14.17
CA GLY A 61 22.94 26.67 14.32
C GLY A 61 23.53 27.67 13.34
N GLY A 62 22.87 28.82 13.14
CA GLY A 62 23.27 29.86 12.19
C GLY A 62 23.07 29.52 10.71
N LYS A 63 22.68 28.29 10.36
CA LYS A 63 22.41 27.88 8.98
C LYS A 63 20.91 27.89 8.70
N ARG A 64 20.52 28.51 7.57
CA ARG A 64 19.12 28.53 7.13
C ARG A 64 18.76 27.18 6.51
N LYS A 65 17.81 26.47 7.13
CA LYS A 65 17.26 25.20 6.64
C LYS A 65 15.88 25.42 6.05
N LYS A 66 15.62 24.80 4.90
CA LYS A 66 14.28 24.78 4.28
C LYS A 66 13.57 23.53 4.77
N LEU A 67 12.49 23.75 5.50
CA LEU A 67 11.63 22.68 5.99
C LEU A 67 10.33 22.66 5.20
N ALA A 68 9.77 21.48 5.02
CA ALA A 68 8.48 21.30 4.38
C ALA A 68 7.66 20.22 5.08
N ILE A 69 6.34 20.36 5.06
CA ILE A 69 5.43 19.30 5.49
C ILE A 69 5.02 18.52 4.24
N VAL A 70 5.23 17.21 4.31
CA VAL A 70 4.88 16.26 3.26
C VAL A 70 3.74 15.37 3.74
N LEU A 71 2.77 15.14 2.86
CA LEU A 71 1.79 14.07 2.99
C LEU A 71 2.15 12.92 2.07
N THR A 72 1.91 11.70 2.54
CA THR A 72 2.05 10.45 1.77
C THR A 72 1.07 9.41 2.34
N ALA A 73 0.99 8.23 1.72
CA ALA A 73 0.24 7.10 2.25
C ALA A 73 1.01 6.50 3.45
N GLY A 74 0.28 6.05 4.47
CA GLY A 74 0.88 5.49 5.67
C GLY A 74 1.73 4.26 5.37
N HIS A 75 1.23 3.33 4.56
CA HIS A 75 1.90 2.08 4.21
C HIS A 75 3.23 2.28 3.44
N VAL A 76 3.47 3.47 2.88
CA VAL A 76 4.74 3.81 2.22
C VAL A 76 5.88 3.95 3.24
N VAL A 77 5.56 4.43 4.44
CA VAL A 77 6.55 4.75 5.48
C VAL A 77 6.37 3.95 6.76
N CYS A 78 5.28 3.19 6.88
CA CYS A 78 4.95 2.38 8.03
C CYS A 78 4.63 0.95 7.61
N ASN A 79 4.97 0.01 8.48
CA ASN A 79 4.59 -1.37 8.36
C ASN A 79 3.09 -1.50 8.60
N PHE A 80 2.34 -1.93 7.60
CA PHE A 80 0.88 -2.08 7.69
C PHE A 80 0.41 -3.19 8.65
N VAL A 81 1.31 -4.10 9.02
CA VAL A 81 1.00 -5.17 9.98
C VAL A 81 1.12 -4.63 11.40
N THR A 82 2.27 -4.03 11.72
CA THR A 82 2.56 -3.55 13.08
C THR A 82 2.07 -2.12 13.32
N LEU A 83 1.71 -1.40 12.26
CA LEU A 83 1.39 0.04 12.21
C LEU A 83 2.54 0.99 12.59
N GLU A 84 3.71 0.45 12.88
CA GLU A 84 4.90 1.21 13.26
C GLU A 84 5.67 1.72 12.03
N PRO A 85 6.33 2.88 12.11
CA PRO A 85 7.18 3.37 11.02
C PRO A 85 8.30 2.36 10.72
N TYR A 86 8.60 2.13 9.43
CA TYR A 86 9.75 1.30 9.04
C TYR A 86 11.05 1.88 9.58
N GLU A 87 11.18 3.21 9.47
CA GLU A 87 12.31 4.00 9.92
C GLU A 87 11.81 5.37 10.41
N LYS A 88 12.58 6.04 11.28
CA LYS A 88 12.27 7.44 11.67
C LYS A 88 12.66 8.44 10.58
N TYR A 89 13.43 8.00 9.60
CA TYR A 89 14.12 8.80 8.61
C TYR A 89 14.06 8.09 7.26
N PHE A 90 13.87 8.85 6.19
CA PHE A 90 13.78 8.34 4.82
C PHE A 90 14.60 9.22 3.87
N SER A 91 15.48 8.60 3.11
CA SER A 91 16.13 9.24 1.96
C SER A 91 15.15 9.35 0.80
N CYS A 92 15.01 10.55 0.24
CA CYS A 92 14.12 10.80 -0.89
C CYS A 92 14.75 11.73 -1.93
N MET A 93 14.13 11.78 -3.10
CA MET A 93 14.54 12.59 -4.24
C MET A 93 13.47 13.62 -4.57
N LEU A 94 13.88 14.85 -4.84
CA LEU A 94 13.04 15.88 -5.45
C LEU A 94 12.91 15.65 -6.96
N GLU A 95 11.91 16.30 -7.55
CA GLU A 95 11.62 16.25 -8.99
C GLU A 95 12.79 16.67 -9.88
N ASP A 96 13.63 17.60 -9.41
CA ASP A 96 14.83 18.05 -10.11
C ASP A 96 16.08 17.18 -9.86
N GLY A 97 15.93 16.04 -9.19
CA GLY A 97 17.01 15.13 -8.86
C GLY A 97 17.85 15.54 -7.64
N ASN A 98 17.52 16.62 -6.94
CA ASN A 98 18.19 16.93 -5.67
C ASN A 98 17.76 15.95 -4.57
N LYS A 99 18.73 15.53 -3.76
CA LYS A 99 18.48 14.71 -2.57
C LYS A 99 17.77 15.52 -1.47
N ALA A 100 16.85 14.87 -0.77
CA ALA A 100 16.19 15.40 0.41
C ALA A 100 16.00 14.30 1.45
N GLU A 101 15.68 14.73 2.67
CA GLU A 101 15.48 13.84 3.81
C GLU A 101 14.10 14.07 4.39
N ALA A 102 13.34 13.00 4.60
CA ALA A 102 12.03 13.07 5.23
C ALA A 102 12.08 12.37 6.59
N TYR A 103 11.60 13.06 7.63
CA TYR A 103 11.53 12.54 8.99
C TYR A 103 10.08 12.23 9.32
N PHE A 104 9.83 11.04 9.88
CA PHE A 104 8.49 10.64 10.29
C PHE A 104 7.98 11.54 11.43
N ILE A 105 6.78 12.10 11.25
CA ILE A 105 6.07 12.80 12.33
C ILE A 105 4.98 11.91 12.91
N LYS A 106 4.06 11.46 12.05
CA LYS A 106 2.86 10.73 12.50
C LYS A 106 2.22 9.95 11.35
N SER A 107 1.63 8.80 11.69
CA SER A 107 0.71 8.04 10.84
C SER A 107 -0.70 8.09 11.44
N TYR A 108 -1.70 7.98 10.58
CA TYR A 108 -3.12 7.87 10.96
C TYR A 108 -3.70 6.50 10.64
N MET A 109 -2.87 5.54 10.19
CA MET A 109 -3.30 4.17 9.94
C MET A 109 -3.92 3.58 11.21
N LYS A 110 -5.07 2.95 11.04
CA LYS A 110 -5.76 2.21 12.10
C LYS A 110 -5.93 0.75 11.70
N ASN A 111 -6.02 -0.10 12.71
CA ASN A 111 -6.41 -1.49 12.53
C ASN A 111 -7.93 -1.62 12.31
N TYR A 112 -8.35 -2.77 11.78
CA TYR A 112 -9.72 -3.31 11.87
C TYR A 112 -10.29 -3.14 13.31
N PRO A 113 -11.62 -2.91 13.54
CA PRO A 113 -12.78 -3.14 12.66
C PRO A 113 -13.23 -2.01 11.75
N ASP A 114 -12.59 -0.84 11.82
CA ASP A 114 -13.07 0.40 11.18
C ASP A 114 -12.93 0.43 9.64
N GLU A 115 -12.86 -0.73 8.98
CA GLU A 115 -12.69 -0.84 7.53
C GLU A 115 -13.78 -0.08 6.77
N HIS A 116 -13.33 0.66 5.76
CA HIS A 116 -14.24 1.30 4.85
C HIS A 116 -14.54 0.39 3.66
N LYS A 117 -15.75 0.50 3.11
CA LYS A 117 -16.16 -0.28 1.96
C LYS A 117 -16.17 0.60 0.71
N SER A 118 -15.60 0.08 -0.37
CA SER A 118 -15.71 0.67 -1.71
C SER A 118 -17.16 0.56 -2.18
N ILE A 119 -17.73 1.67 -2.65
CA ILE A 119 -19.09 1.66 -3.23
C ILE A 119 -19.05 1.03 -4.62
N PHE A 120 -17.97 1.27 -5.38
CA PHE A 120 -17.85 0.76 -6.73
C PHE A 120 -17.64 -0.75 -6.77
N THR A 121 -16.73 -1.26 -5.95
CA THR A 121 -16.28 -2.66 -6.04
C THR A 121 -16.81 -3.56 -4.92
N ASN A 122 -17.50 -2.99 -3.93
CA ASN A 122 -17.86 -3.67 -2.67
C ASN A 122 -16.69 -4.23 -1.86
N GLY A 123 -15.44 -3.96 -2.26
CA GLY A 123 -14.24 -4.35 -1.54
C GLY A 123 -14.04 -3.56 -0.25
N TYR A 124 -13.31 -4.12 0.71
CA TYR A 124 -13.00 -3.46 1.97
C TYR A 124 -11.55 -2.95 1.96
N TYR A 125 -11.37 -1.70 2.35
CA TYR A 125 -10.06 -1.11 2.59
C TYR A 125 -9.56 -1.54 3.97
N CYS A 126 -8.42 -2.24 4.01
CA CYS A 126 -7.88 -2.81 5.25
C CYS A 126 -7.27 -1.78 6.22
N LEU A 127 -6.93 -0.58 5.74
CA LEU A 127 -6.25 0.45 6.52
C LEU A 127 -7.01 1.78 6.45
N PRO A 128 -8.02 1.99 7.32
CA PRO A 128 -8.63 3.30 7.49
C PRO A 128 -7.57 4.33 7.87
N GLY A 129 -7.66 5.52 7.28
CA GLY A 129 -6.74 6.62 7.58
C GLY A 129 -5.31 6.39 7.12
N ASP A 130 -5.08 5.61 6.06
CA ASP A 130 -3.78 5.30 5.47
C ASP A 130 -3.00 6.53 4.96
N MET A 131 -2.57 7.37 5.89
CA MET A 131 -1.92 8.65 5.64
C MET A 131 -0.83 8.85 6.68
N ALA A 132 0.30 9.38 6.21
CA ALA A 132 1.38 9.82 7.08
C ALA A 132 1.79 11.26 6.78
N ILE A 133 2.27 11.94 7.83
CA ILE A 133 2.87 13.26 7.78
C ILE A 133 4.35 13.13 8.05
N LEU A 134 5.14 13.76 7.19
CA LEU A 134 6.60 13.81 7.31
C LEU A 134 7.10 15.25 7.32
N LEU A 135 8.23 15.46 7.99
CA LEU A 135 9.02 16.68 7.91
C LEU A 135 10.14 16.51 6.87
N LEU A 136 10.07 17.26 5.78
CA LEU A 136 11.11 17.27 4.75
C LEU A 136 12.18 18.32 5.08
N VAL A 137 13.44 17.91 5.07
CA VAL A 137 14.62 18.76 5.10
C VAL A 137 15.23 18.79 3.71
N VAL A 138 15.25 19.97 3.09
CA VAL A 138 15.81 20.15 1.75
C VAL A 138 17.24 20.63 1.84
N HIS A 139 18.13 19.88 1.20
CA HIS A 139 19.54 20.23 1.13
C HIS A 139 19.83 21.19 -0.03
N GLY A 140 20.83 22.05 0.17
CA GLY A 140 21.31 22.98 -0.86
C GLY A 140 20.32 24.08 -1.28
N LYS A 141 20.41 24.49 -2.55
CA LYS A 141 19.69 25.65 -3.09
C LYS A 141 18.35 25.31 -3.75
N ALA A 142 17.94 24.04 -3.80
CA ALA A 142 16.73 23.57 -4.47
C ALA A 142 15.48 24.41 -4.09
N LYS A 143 14.72 24.85 -5.11
CA LYS A 143 13.46 25.58 -4.90
C LYS A 143 12.34 24.57 -4.77
N ILE A 144 11.65 24.55 -3.64
CA ILE A 144 10.46 23.70 -3.44
C ILE A 144 9.17 24.50 -3.63
N HIS A 145 8.16 23.84 -4.17
CA HIS A 145 6.82 24.39 -4.35
C HIS A 145 5.83 23.64 -3.45
N THR A 146 4.66 24.21 -3.26
CA THR A 146 3.60 23.59 -2.45
C THR A 146 2.32 23.45 -3.26
N TYR A 147 1.58 22.39 -2.93
CA TYR A 147 0.18 22.31 -3.30
C TYR A 147 -0.68 23.17 -2.39
N ARG A 148 -1.81 23.60 -2.94
CA ARG A 148 -2.90 24.17 -2.14
C ARG A 148 -3.92 23.06 -1.92
N LEU A 149 -4.46 22.98 -0.71
CA LEU A 149 -5.56 22.08 -0.39
C LEU A 149 -6.88 22.65 -0.92
N ALA A 150 -7.73 21.79 -1.46
CA ALA A 150 -9.09 22.14 -1.83
C ALA A 150 -9.97 22.30 -0.58
N LYS A 151 -11.05 23.08 -0.72
CA LYS A 151 -12.10 23.09 0.31
C LYS A 151 -12.98 21.86 0.09
N LYS A 152 -13.47 21.22 1.16
CA LYS A 152 -14.37 20.05 1.06
C LYS A 152 -15.56 20.31 0.14
N SER A 153 -16.15 21.51 0.20
CA SER A 153 -17.27 21.94 -0.65
C SER A 153 -16.99 21.99 -2.15
N THR A 154 -15.72 21.91 -2.57
CA THR A 154 -15.31 21.94 -3.99
C THR A 154 -15.05 20.56 -4.57
N ILE A 155 -15.14 19.51 -3.74
CA ILE A 155 -14.91 18.12 -4.14
C ILE A 155 -16.28 17.55 -4.52
N ILE A 156 -16.47 17.26 -5.80
CA ILE A 156 -17.77 16.86 -6.35
C ILE A 156 -17.55 15.60 -7.20
N SER A 157 -18.41 14.60 -7.05
CA SER A 157 -18.40 13.39 -7.89
C SER A 157 -18.57 13.75 -9.37
N ASN A 158 -18.08 12.89 -10.25
CA ASN A 158 -17.93 13.06 -11.70
C ASN A 158 -17.02 14.22 -12.15
N SER A 159 -16.32 14.90 -11.23
CA SER A 159 -15.33 15.91 -11.62
C SER A 159 -14.06 15.29 -12.16
N ALA A 160 -13.52 15.85 -13.25
CA ALA A 160 -12.21 15.44 -13.77
C ALA A 160 -11.11 15.69 -12.74
N CYS A 161 -10.25 14.69 -12.52
CA CYS A 161 -9.14 14.77 -11.59
C CYS A 161 -7.88 14.12 -12.17
N THR A 162 -6.74 14.38 -11.56
CA THR A 162 -5.49 13.73 -11.91
C THR A 162 -4.74 13.23 -10.69
N ILE A 163 -4.00 12.14 -10.83
CA ILE A 163 -3.00 11.70 -9.86
C ILE A 163 -1.62 11.94 -10.45
N SER A 164 -0.72 12.55 -9.67
CA SER A 164 0.66 12.81 -10.10
C SER A 164 1.65 12.05 -9.23
N GLY A 165 2.36 11.08 -9.81
CA GLY A 165 3.19 10.16 -9.03
C GLY A 165 4.33 9.52 -9.81
N TYR A 166 5.06 8.65 -9.13
CA TYR A 166 6.20 7.90 -9.67
C TYR A 166 5.88 6.40 -9.74
N PRO A 167 5.30 5.91 -10.84
CA PRO A 167 5.12 4.48 -11.05
C PRO A 167 6.47 3.76 -10.98
N CYS A 168 6.52 2.65 -10.25
CA CYS A 168 7.66 1.76 -10.14
C CYS A 168 7.39 0.49 -10.92
N ILE A 169 8.45 -0.10 -11.49
CA ILE A 169 8.35 -1.40 -12.17
C ILE A 169 7.89 -2.45 -11.15
N PRO A 170 6.72 -3.08 -11.35
CA PRO A 170 6.23 -4.11 -10.45
C PRO A 170 7.07 -5.38 -10.57
N ASN A 171 7.09 -6.19 -9.51
CA ASN A 171 7.73 -7.51 -9.57
C ASN A 171 6.88 -8.52 -10.37
N ASN A 172 5.58 -8.30 -10.45
CA ASN A 172 4.65 -9.11 -11.21
C ASN A 172 3.72 -8.20 -12.00
N PHE A 173 3.93 -8.10 -13.32
CA PHE A 173 3.13 -7.26 -14.20
C PHE A 173 1.68 -7.73 -14.32
N ARG A 174 1.41 -9.04 -14.20
CA ARG A 174 0.05 -9.57 -14.26
C ARG A 174 -0.81 -9.02 -13.14
N TYR A 175 -0.22 -8.80 -11.96
CA TYR A 175 -0.92 -8.20 -10.83
C TYR A 175 -1.34 -6.75 -11.07
N CYS A 176 -0.56 -5.99 -11.83
CA CYS A 176 -0.85 -4.58 -12.11
C CYS A 176 -1.87 -4.41 -13.23
N ILE A 177 -1.99 -5.39 -14.14
CA ILE A 177 -2.82 -5.31 -15.35
C ILE A 177 -3.45 -6.68 -15.65
N PRO A 178 -4.24 -7.29 -14.75
CA PRO A 178 -4.76 -8.64 -14.97
C PRO A 178 -5.95 -8.67 -15.94
N GLN A 179 -6.54 -7.54 -16.34
CA GLN A 179 -7.38 -7.54 -17.55
C GLN A 179 -6.59 -7.95 -18.82
N LEU A 180 -5.25 -7.95 -18.69
CA LEU A 180 -4.21 -8.49 -19.56
C LEU A 180 -4.15 -10.02 -19.71
N GLU A 181 -4.91 -10.80 -18.93
CA GLU A 181 -4.64 -12.24 -18.70
C GLU A 181 -4.60 -13.13 -19.96
N ALA A 182 -5.35 -12.75 -21.00
CA ALA A 182 -5.34 -13.47 -22.28
C ALA A 182 -4.06 -13.22 -23.11
N LEU A 183 -3.27 -12.21 -22.75
CA LEU A 183 -2.02 -11.87 -23.43
C LEU A 183 -0.83 -12.64 -22.85
N THR A 184 0.21 -12.75 -23.65
CA THR A 184 1.51 -13.25 -23.21
C THR A 184 2.15 -12.28 -22.21
N GLN A 185 3.08 -12.79 -21.39
CA GLN A 185 3.80 -11.96 -20.41
C GLN A 185 4.50 -10.74 -21.06
N VAL A 186 5.09 -10.93 -22.26
CA VAL A 186 5.78 -9.87 -23.00
C VAL A 186 4.81 -8.76 -23.44
N GLU A 187 3.62 -9.13 -23.89
CA GLU A 187 2.59 -8.17 -24.30
C GLU A 187 2.06 -7.36 -23.10
N ILE A 188 1.82 -8.02 -21.95
CA ILE A 188 1.42 -7.34 -20.71
C ILE A 188 2.50 -6.33 -20.29
N GLU A 189 3.78 -6.73 -20.35
CA GLU A 189 4.89 -5.85 -20.01
C GLU A 189 4.98 -4.63 -20.93
N ASN A 190 4.83 -4.83 -22.24
CA ASN A 190 4.84 -3.76 -23.22
C ASN A 190 3.69 -2.78 -22.98
N GLU A 191 2.48 -3.29 -22.75
CA GLU A 191 1.31 -2.44 -22.48
C GLU A 191 1.46 -1.68 -21.16
N ALA A 192 2.00 -2.32 -20.13
CA ALA A 192 2.31 -1.66 -18.86
C ALA A 192 3.29 -0.50 -19.03
N ARG A 193 4.37 -0.73 -19.79
CA ARG A 193 5.35 0.30 -20.10
C ARG A 193 4.75 1.44 -20.92
N ASN A 194 3.85 1.15 -21.84
CA ASN A 194 3.13 2.17 -22.60
C ASN A 194 2.24 3.02 -21.68
N ILE A 195 1.42 2.37 -20.84
CA ILE A 195 0.48 3.03 -19.95
C ILE A 195 1.21 3.92 -18.94
N PHE A 196 2.29 3.44 -18.32
CA PHE A 196 3.03 4.15 -17.26
C PHE A 196 4.32 4.81 -17.74
N CYS A 197 4.43 5.06 -19.05
CA CYS A 197 5.52 5.81 -19.66
C CYS A 197 6.93 5.31 -19.25
N ASN A 198 7.14 4.00 -19.38
CA ASN A 198 8.36 3.26 -19.03
C ASN A 198 8.73 3.22 -17.54
N PHE A 199 7.82 3.63 -16.64
CA PHE A 199 8.03 3.66 -15.18
C PHE A 199 9.18 4.59 -14.77
N ASN A 200 9.35 4.78 -13.45
CA ASN A 200 10.37 5.58 -12.77
C ASN A 200 10.38 7.09 -13.11
N ASN A 201 9.54 7.51 -14.04
CA ASN A 201 9.30 8.90 -14.40
C ASN A 201 8.05 9.40 -13.70
N ARG A 202 7.96 10.72 -13.51
CA ARG A 202 6.74 11.35 -13.04
C ARG A 202 5.67 11.29 -14.14
N VAL A 203 4.48 10.81 -13.82
CA VAL A 203 3.33 10.75 -14.73
C VAL A 203 2.14 11.55 -14.18
N TYR A 204 1.23 11.96 -15.07
CA TYR A 204 -0.15 12.26 -14.69
C TYR A 204 -1.07 11.14 -15.17
N ALA A 205 -1.78 10.54 -14.23
CA ALA A 205 -2.90 9.69 -14.52
C ALA A 205 -4.17 10.55 -14.51
N GLU A 206 -4.79 10.70 -15.67
CA GLU A 206 -6.07 11.40 -15.80
C GLU A 206 -7.23 10.47 -15.47
N GLY A 207 -8.34 11.04 -15.01
CA GLY A 207 -9.54 10.30 -14.61
C GLY A 207 -10.60 11.23 -14.06
N LYS A 208 -11.54 10.67 -13.31
CA LYS A 208 -12.56 11.43 -12.58
C LYS A 208 -12.74 10.91 -11.17
N ILE A 209 -13.27 11.77 -10.31
CA ILE A 209 -13.81 11.37 -9.01
C ILE A 209 -15.10 10.62 -9.29
N GLU A 210 -15.12 9.31 -9.07
CA GLU A 210 -16.31 8.50 -9.28
C GLU A 210 -17.29 8.69 -8.14
N ASN A 211 -16.77 8.72 -6.92
CA ASN A 211 -17.58 8.73 -5.73
C ASN A 211 -16.84 9.33 -4.52
N ILE A 212 -17.61 9.83 -3.55
CA ILE A 212 -17.13 10.43 -2.31
C ILE A 212 -18.03 9.93 -1.19
N ASP A 213 -17.51 9.10 -0.31
CA ASP A 213 -18.29 8.59 0.83
C ASP A 213 -17.40 8.31 2.03
N ASN A 214 -17.90 8.59 3.24
CA ASN A 214 -17.26 8.23 4.52
C ASN A 214 -15.76 8.58 4.62
N GLY A 215 -15.33 9.66 3.98
CA GLY A 215 -13.92 10.11 3.99
C GLY A 215 -13.04 9.47 2.91
N ILE A 216 -13.60 8.63 2.04
CA ILE A 216 -12.97 8.05 0.86
C ILE A 216 -13.36 8.83 -0.40
N ILE A 217 -12.39 9.00 -1.28
CA ILE A 217 -12.57 9.52 -2.64
C ILE A 217 -12.18 8.39 -3.58
N GLU A 218 -13.15 7.83 -4.29
CA GLU A 218 -12.90 6.81 -5.32
C GLU A 218 -12.67 7.52 -6.66
N VAL A 219 -11.62 7.12 -7.38
CA VAL A 219 -11.23 7.74 -8.66
C VAL A 219 -10.96 6.68 -9.71
N SER A 220 -11.12 7.03 -10.98
CA SER A 220 -10.84 6.16 -12.14
C SER A 220 -9.47 6.39 -12.77
N CYS A 221 -8.55 7.06 -12.08
CA CYS A 221 -7.19 7.29 -12.55
C CYS A 221 -6.37 5.99 -12.56
N SER A 222 -5.68 5.69 -13.67
CA SER A 222 -4.72 4.57 -13.73
C SER A 222 -3.56 4.76 -12.79
N THR A 223 -3.32 3.79 -11.93
CA THR A 223 -2.31 3.86 -10.88
C THR A 223 -1.64 2.51 -10.72
N THR A 224 -0.45 2.51 -10.12
CA THR A 224 0.35 1.31 -9.90
C THR A 224 1.36 1.55 -8.79
N ASN A 225 2.03 0.46 -8.38
CA ASN A 225 3.06 0.45 -7.35
C ASN A 225 3.99 1.66 -7.50
N GLY A 226 4.30 2.30 -6.37
CA GLY A 226 5.14 3.51 -6.34
C GLY A 226 4.36 4.82 -6.43
N MET A 227 3.12 4.79 -6.94
CA MET A 227 2.25 5.97 -6.94
C MET A 227 1.51 6.17 -5.61
N SER A 228 1.49 5.20 -4.70
CA SER A 228 0.95 5.40 -3.34
C SER A 228 1.54 6.63 -2.67
N GLY A 229 0.68 7.42 -2.04
CA GLY A 229 0.99 8.71 -1.43
C GLY A 229 0.99 9.90 -2.38
N SER A 230 0.72 9.69 -3.66
CA SER A 230 0.54 10.77 -4.64
C SER A 230 -0.67 11.65 -4.32
N PRO A 231 -0.64 12.95 -4.66
CA PRO A 231 -1.80 13.81 -4.54
C PRO A 231 -2.86 13.47 -5.60
N ILE A 232 -4.13 13.44 -5.16
CA ILE A 232 -5.29 13.54 -6.06
C ILE A 232 -5.59 15.02 -6.27
N ILE A 233 -5.59 15.46 -7.53
CA ILE A 233 -5.63 16.87 -7.93
C ILE A 233 -6.92 17.18 -8.68
N LEU A 234 -7.67 18.17 -8.20
CA LEU A 234 -8.84 18.74 -8.85
C LEU A 234 -8.64 20.26 -8.94
N ASN A 235 -8.79 20.84 -10.14
CA ASN A 235 -8.64 22.28 -10.35
C ASN A 235 -7.35 22.87 -9.75
N ARG A 236 -6.22 22.18 -9.96
CA ARG A 236 -4.87 22.53 -9.45
C ARG A 236 -4.73 22.55 -7.92
N LYS A 237 -5.69 21.98 -7.19
CA LYS A 237 -5.68 21.82 -5.73
C LYS A 237 -5.74 20.35 -5.36
N VAL A 238 -5.15 20.01 -4.21
CA VAL A 238 -5.18 18.64 -3.69
C VAL A 238 -6.48 18.39 -2.96
N VAL A 239 -7.15 17.31 -3.31
CA VAL A 239 -8.41 16.86 -2.66
C VAL A 239 -8.21 15.63 -1.78
N GLY A 240 -7.14 14.87 -1.99
CA GLY A 240 -6.85 13.66 -1.23
C GLY A 240 -5.44 13.14 -1.46
N VAL A 241 -5.09 12.10 -0.70
CA VAL A 241 -3.87 11.30 -0.85
C VAL A 241 -4.28 9.99 -1.50
N TYR A 242 -3.62 9.59 -2.59
CA TYR A 242 -3.83 8.29 -3.21
C TYR A 242 -3.22 7.20 -2.33
N VAL A 243 -4.00 6.19 -1.93
CA VAL A 243 -3.57 5.13 -1.01
C VAL A 243 -3.67 3.72 -1.61
N GLY A 244 -4.10 3.60 -2.86
CA GLY A 244 -4.41 2.30 -3.45
C GLY A 244 -5.91 2.01 -3.50
N GLY A 245 -6.25 0.90 -4.14
CA GLY A 245 -7.58 0.31 -4.15
C GLY A 245 -7.81 -0.62 -2.94
N PRO A 246 -9.05 -1.08 -2.72
CA PRO A 246 -9.27 -2.14 -1.73
C PRO A 246 -8.50 -3.39 -2.18
N PRO A 247 -7.75 -4.05 -1.28
CA PRO A 247 -7.12 -5.31 -1.61
C PRO A 247 -8.18 -6.35 -1.96
N ILE A 248 -7.79 -7.33 -2.78
CA ILE A 248 -8.65 -8.48 -3.03
C ILE A 248 -8.95 -9.22 -1.72
N PRO A 249 -10.10 -9.91 -1.64
CA PRO A 249 -10.53 -10.54 -0.39
C PRO A 249 -9.48 -11.46 0.24
N SER A 250 -8.79 -12.26 -0.58
CA SER A 250 -7.76 -13.16 -0.07
C SER A 250 -6.53 -12.45 0.50
N GLN A 251 -6.06 -11.38 -0.14
CA GLN A 251 -4.98 -10.55 0.40
C GLN A 251 -5.41 -9.86 1.70
N ARG A 252 -6.66 -9.37 1.76
CA ARG A 252 -7.23 -8.81 2.98
C ARG A 252 -7.19 -9.82 4.13
N GLU A 253 -7.68 -11.03 3.93
CA GLU A 253 -7.68 -12.05 4.98
C GLU A 253 -6.26 -12.45 5.39
N CYS A 254 -5.34 -12.61 4.43
CA CYS A 254 -3.93 -12.84 4.74
C CYS A 254 -3.34 -11.73 5.64
N ILE A 255 -3.62 -10.46 5.33
CA ILE A 255 -3.15 -9.33 6.14
C ILE A 255 -3.72 -9.41 7.56
N LYS A 256 -5.01 -9.73 7.70
CA LYS A 256 -5.67 -9.88 9.02
C LYS A 256 -5.04 -11.00 9.83
N ILE A 257 -4.84 -12.18 9.23
CA ILE A 257 -4.18 -13.32 9.86
C ILE A 257 -2.78 -12.93 10.36
N ILE A 258 -1.98 -12.27 9.51
CA ILE A 258 -0.63 -11.84 9.88
C ILE A 258 -0.66 -10.82 11.03
N GLN A 259 -1.63 -9.89 11.04
CA GLN A 259 -1.80 -8.94 12.14
C GLN A 259 -2.17 -9.64 13.46
N ARG A 260 -3.07 -10.64 13.43
CA ARG A 260 -3.44 -11.44 14.60
C ARG A 260 -2.24 -12.21 15.15
N LEU A 261 -1.40 -12.76 14.25
CA LEU A 261 -0.14 -13.42 14.61
C LEU A 261 0.82 -12.47 15.33
N GLU A 262 1.04 -11.26 14.80
CA GLU A 262 1.90 -10.25 15.44
C GLU A 262 1.39 -9.84 16.83
N ARG A 263 0.07 -9.79 17.02
CA ARG A 263 -0.57 -9.52 18.32
C ARG A 263 -0.57 -10.70 19.28
N LYS A 264 -0.08 -11.87 18.84
CA LYS A 264 -0.06 -13.12 19.62
C LYS A 264 -1.45 -13.52 20.11
N GLU A 265 -2.45 -13.34 19.25
CA GLU A 265 -3.82 -13.81 19.51
C GLU A 265 -3.89 -15.35 19.49
N ASN A 266 -5.08 -15.91 19.73
CA ASN A 266 -5.27 -17.36 19.88
C ASN A 266 -4.81 -18.13 18.62
N PRO A 267 -3.80 -19.03 18.73
CA PRO A 267 -3.24 -19.73 17.58
C PRO A 267 -4.21 -20.71 16.91
N CYS A 268 -5.17 -21.29 17.65
CA CYS A 268 -6.19 -22.18 17.07
C CYS A 268 -7.15 -21.41 16.16
N GLU A 269 -7.63 -20.25 16.61
CA GLU A 269 -8.52 -19.42 15.80
C GLU A 269 -7.80 -18.90 14.54
N ILE A 270 -6.54 -18.49 14.69
CA ILE A 270 -5.71 -18.05 13.55
C ILE A 270 -5.53 -19.20 12.55
N PHE A 271 -5.33 -20.43 13.02
CA PHE A 271 -5.17 -21.57 12.13
C PHE A 271 -6.45 -21.88 11.33
N GLU A 272 -7.62 -21.78 11.97
CA GLU A 272 -8.89 -21.93 11.26
C GLU A 272 -9.08 -20.85 10.18
N ASP A 273 -8.69 -19.60 10.45
CA ASP A 273 -8.67 -18.55 9.43
C ASP A 273 -7.74 -18.90 8.25
N VAL A 274 -6.56 -19.45 8.54
CA VAL A 274 -5.61 -19.91 7.50
C VAL A 274 -6.24 -21.01 6.64
N ARG A 275 -6.95 -21.98 7.24
CA ARG A 275 -7.67 -23.01 6.48
C ARG A 275 -8.76 -22.44 5.59
N ASN A 276 -9.45 -21.41 6.07
CA ASN A 276 -10.51 -20.73 5.32
C ASN A 276 -9.98 -19.91 4.13
N LEU A 277 -8.66 -19.67 4.01
CA LEU A 277 -8.08 -18.97 2.86
C LEU A 277 -8.41 -19.64 1.51
N VAL A 278 -8.59 -20.96 1.48
CA VAL A 278 -8.96 -21.71 0.27
C VAL A 278 -10.32 -21.29 -0.28
N LEU A 279 -11.22 -20.75 0.56
CA LEU A 279 -12.51 -20.23 0.11
C LEU A 279 -12.37 -18.95 -0.71
N PHE A 280 -11.23 -18.26 -0.62
CA PHE A 280 -10.95 -17.00 -1.33
C PHE A 280 -10.02 -17.19 -2.54
N ASP A 281 -9.72 -18.43 -2.91
CA ASP A 281 -8.91 -18.80 -4.09
C ASP A 281 -9.60 -18.44 -5.42
N THR A 282 -10.88 -18.06 -5.39
CA THR A 282 -11.69 -17.75 -6.58
C THR A 282 -11.15 -16.63 -7.46
N PHE A 283 -10.24 -15.81 -6.94
CA PHE A 283 -9.63 -14.68 -7.68
C PHE A 283 -8.29 -15.02 -8.32
N PHE A 284 -7.71 -16.18 -8.01
CA PHE A 284 -6.46 -16.64 -8.59
C PHE A 284 -6.70 -17.95 -9.36
N THR A 285 -6.19 -18.03 -10.58
CA THR A 285 -6.17 -19.29 -11.35
C THR A 285 -5.15 -20.29 -10.80
N ASP A 286 -4.22 -19.83 -9.97
CA ASP A 286 -3.20 -20.63 -9.28
C ASP A 286 -3.69 -21.10 -7.90
N ASN A 287 -3.48 -22.37 -7.56
CA ASN A 287 -3.86 -23.02 -6.29
C ASN A 287 -3.01 -22.56 -5.08
N ILE A 288 -2.58 -21.30 -5.04
CA ILE A 288 -1.58 -20.80 -4.09
C ILE A 288 -2.00 -21.01 -2.63
N PHE A 289 -3.29 -20.87 -2.30
CA PHE A 289 -3.76 -21.10 -0.92
C PHE A 289 -3.78 -22.58 -0.55
N LYS A 290 -4.06 -23.48 -1.49
CA LYS A 290 -3.97 -24.92 -1.25
C LYS A 290 -2.53 -25.35 -1.03
N ASP A 291 -1.58 -24.72 -1.72
CA ASP A 291 -0.17 -24.99 -1.55
C ASP A 291 0.36 -24.44 -0.22
N ILE A 292 -0.09 -23.25 0.22
CA ILE A 292 0.19 -22.72 1.56
C ILE A 292 -0.27 -23.71 2.65
N LEU A 293 -1.44 -24.33 2.51
CA LEU A 293 -1.90 -25.31 3.50
C LEU A 293 -1.07 -26.60 3.54
N LYS A 294 -0.37 -26.94 2.45
CA LYS A 294 0.54 -28.10 2.38
C LYS A 294 1.95 -27.76 2.86
N GLU A 295 2.24 -26.48 3.13
CA GLU A 295 3.55 -26.09 3.64
C GLU A 295 3.78 -26.70 5.03
N ARG A 296 4.96 -27.32 5.19
CA ARG A 296 5.33 -28.00 6.44
C ARG A 296 5.30 -27.06 7.65
N SER A 297 5.53 -25.76 7.45
CA SER A 297 5.43 -24.74 8.49
C SER A 297 4.00 -24.57 8.99
N VAL A 298 3.00 -24.65 8.11
CA VAL A 298 1.58 -24.55 8.43
C VAL A 298 1.09 -25.81 9.13
N GLU A 299 1.49 -27.00 8.66
CA GLU A 299 1.23 -28.27 9.36
C GLU A 299 1.78 -28.26 10.79
N ASN A 300 2.99 -27.73 11.00
CA ASN A 300 3.57 -27.64 12.33
C ASN A 300 2.82 -26.63 13.22
N PHE A 301 2.32 -25.54 12.63
CA PHE A 301 1.54 -24.54 13.35
C PHE A 301 0.22 -25.12 13.86
N GLU A 302 -0.47 -25.93 13.04
CA GLU A 302 -1.67 -26.67 13.43
C GLU A 302 -1.44 -27.54 14.67
N LEU A 303 -0.40 -28.39 14.61
CA LEU A 303 -0.07 -29.31 15.70
C LEU A 303 0.27 -28.55 16.99
N TYR A 304 0.99 -27.44 16.87
CA TYR A 304 1.35 -26.61 18.01
C TYR A 304 0.12 -25.88 18.61
N GLY A 305 -0.75 -25.33 17.77
CA GLY A 305 -2.00 -24.72 18.22
C GLY A 305 -2.87 -25.72 18.98
N ARG A 306 -3.08 -26.92 18.42
CA ARG A 306 -3.82 -28.00 19.09
C ARG A 306 -3.21 -28.38 20.44
N ALA A 307 -1.89 -28.48 20.54
CA ALA A 307 -1.22 -28.79 21.81
C ALA A 307 -1.39 -27.68 22.86
N ILE A 308 -1.28 -26.41 22.47
CA ILE A 308 -1.51 -25.26 23.38
C ILE A 308 -2.94 -25.24 23.89
N ALA A 309 -3.91 -25.57 23.05
CA ALA A 309 -5.32 -25.64 23.44
C ALA A 309 -5.68 -26.87 24.29
N GLY A 310 -4.69 -27.64 24.75
CA GLY A 310 -4.90 -28.83 25.58
C GLY A 310 -5.35 -30.07 24.79
N GLY A 311 -5.29 -30.04 23.47
CA GLY A 311 -5.60 -31.17 22.61
C GLY A 311 -4.52 -32.26 22.69
N LEU A 312 -4.94 -33.53 22.70
CA LEU A 312 -4.03 -34.67 22.69
C LEU A 312 -3.44 -34.85 21.27
N LEU A 313 -2.10 -34.85 21.19
CA LEU A 313 -1.36 -35.24 19.98
C LEU A 313 -1.07 -36.74 19.98
N THR A 314 -1.24 -37.39 18.85
CA THR A 314 -0.84 -38.80 18.64
C THR A 314 0.68 -38.94 18.68
N GLU A 315 1.19 -40.16 18.95
CA GLU A 315 2.63 -40.44 18.94
C GLU A 315 3.30 -40.12 17.58
N LYS A 316 2.57 -40.26 16.47
CA LYS A 316 3.04 -39.89 15.13
C LYS A 316 3.15 -38.37 14.97
N GLU A 317 2.22 -37.60 15.52
CA GLU A 317 2.22 -36.13 15.51
C GLU A 317 3.29 -35.55 16.44
N LYS A 318 3.51 -36.17 17.61
CA LYS A 318 4.61 -35.80 18.53
C LYS A 318 5.98 -35.90 17.86
N LYS A 319 6.20 -36.94 17.02
CA LYS A 319 7.44 -37.11 16.24
C LYS A 319 7.62 -36.09 15.11
N LYS A 320 6.53 -35.52 14.61
CA LYS A 320 6.55 -34.49 13.56
C LYS A 320 6.70 -33.07 14.11
N SER A 321 6.26 -32.86 15.34
CA SER A 321 6.35 -31.58 16.04
C SER A 321 7.83 -31.19 16.28
N PRO A 322 8.23 -29.92 16.11
CA PRO A 322 9.59 -29.49 16.37
C PRO A 322 10.00 -29.79 17.82
N LYS A 323 11.19 -30.38 18.02
CA LYS A 323 11.71 -30.96 19.29
C LYS A 323 11.69 -30.04 20.52
N LYS A 324 11.37 -28.75 20.39
CA LYS A 324 11.30 -27.78 21.49
C LYS A 324 9.94 -27.67 22.18
N VAL A 325 8.92 -28.41 21.74
CA VAL A 325 7.62 -28.47 22.43
C VAL A 325 7.67 -29.60 23.47
N ILE A 326 8.56 -29.48 24.44
CA ILE A 326 8.47 -30.29 25.66
C ILE A 326 7.53 -29.53 26.59
N CYS A 327 6.40 -30.15 26.86
CA CYS A 327 5.34 -29.63 27.70
C CYS A 327 5.90 -29.29 29.09
N HIS A 328 5.99 -28.00 29.44
CA HIS A 328 5.90 -27.59 30.83
C HIS A 328 4.43 -27.49 31.21
N ASN A 329 3.77 -28.64 31.31
CA ASN A 329 2.60 -28.76 32.18
C ASN A 329 3.13 -28.97 33.60
N HIS A 330 3.51 -27.88 34.27
CA HIS A 330 3.36 -27.84 35.71
C HIS A 330 2.08 -27.06 36.02
N LEU A 331 1.01 -27.83 36.16
CA LEU A 331 -0.05 -27.52 37.10
C LEU A 331 0.62 -27.17 38.44
N ASN A 332 0.57 -25.90 38.82
CA ASN A 332 0.59 -25.54 40.23
C ASN A 332 -0.78 -24.92 40.53
N THR A 333 -1.49 -25.64 41.39
CA THR A 333 -2.57 -25.18 42.27
C THR A 333 -2.37 -23.80 42.85
#